data_AF-A0A349X2A4-F1
#
_entry.id   AF-A0A349X2A4-F1
#
_cell.length_a   1.000
_cell.length_b   1.000
_cell.length_c   1.000
_cell.angle_alpha   90.00
_cell.angle_beta   90.00
_cell.angle_gamma   90.00
#
_symmetry.space_group_name_H-M   'P 1'
#
loop_
_entity.id
_entity.type
_entity.pdbx_description
1 polymer ?
#
loop_
_entity_poly.entity_id
_entity_poly.type
_entity_poly.pdbx_seq_one_letter_code
_entity_poly.pdbx_strand_id
1 'polypeptide(L)'
;MMFAGQAQTNQHYTKKSTTMEATNLYLQYTPASLSEISLSWLLVTAAGVMLFSLFEAWLATLIIYGKVSFLRKIFRVPHNLIRSHVDYLIMTVLLCVSYFLCLHLAIEIPKWLIVTLCFGVIYNPFGFFIKAINPDAGSAETVFGRVMVCLSFVPTTVGFGYVMVAVLAKLLNA
;
A
#
# COMPACT_ATOMS: atom_id res chain seq x y z
N MET A 1 65.26 18.98 47.51
CA MET A 1 65.33 19.57 46.15
C MET A 1 65.02 18.44 45.18
N MET A 2 63.85 18.44 44.51
CA MET A 2 63.69 18.99 43.14
C MET A 2 64.47 18.13 42.13
N PHE A 3 63.92 17.44 41.11
CA PHE A 3 62.64 17.52 40.40
C PHE A 3 62.30 16.17 39.73
N ALA A 4 61.01 15.83 39.75
CA ALA A 4 60.37 14.96 38.76
C ALA A 4 60.06 15.76 37.48
N GLY A 5 60.07 15.11 36.31
CA GLY A 5 59.68 15.73 35.04
C GLY A 5 59.66 14.75 33.89
N GLN A 6 58.58 13.98 33.82
CA GLN A 6 58.26 13.01 32.76
C GLN A 6 57.93 13.70 31.43
N ALA A 7 58.12 12.91 30.36
CA ALA A 7 57.97 13.28 28.96
C ALA A 7 56.63 13.93 28.60
N GLN A 8 56.72 14.89 27.69
CA GLN A 8 55.60 15.57 27.03
C GLN A 8 54.67 14.54 26.36
N THR A 9 53.46 14.40 26.90
CA THR A 9 52.34 13.71 26.26
C THR A 9 51.70 14.65 25.22
N ASN A 10 51.78 14.25 23.95
CA ASN A 10 51.04 14.87 22.86
C ASN A 10 49.53 14.83 23.13
N GLN A 11 48.92 16.00 23.26
CA GLN A 11 47.47 16.17 23.27
C GLN A 11 46.88 15.82 21.90
N HIS A 12 46.36 14.61 21.74
CA HIS A 12 45.34 14.36 20.74
C HIS A 12 43.98 14.77 21.33
N TYR A 13 43.54 15.98 20.96
CA TYR A 13 42.16 16.41 21.08
C TYR A 13 41.25 15.38 20.39
N THR A 14 40.61 14.51 21.17
CA THR A 14 39.50 13.71 20.69
C THR A 14 38.31 14.64 20.52
N LYS A 15 38.14 15.14 19.30
CA LYS A 15 36.89 15.72 18.84
C LYS A 15 35.83 14.63 18.95
N LYS A 16 35.12 14.56 20.08
CA LYS A 16 33.91 13.74 20.26
C LYS A 16 32.81 14.44 19.45
N SER A 17 32.94 14.37 18.13
CA SER A 17 32.04 14.94 17.15
C SER A 17 30.85 14.02 17.04
N THR A 18 29.82 14.31 17.81
CA THR A 18 28.39 14.32 17.44
C THR A 18 28.04 13.72 16.06
N THR A 19 28.27 12.42 15.87
CA THR A 19 27.83 11.69 14.66
C THR A 19 27.05 10.41 15.01
N MET A 20 26.71 10.19 16.29
CA MET A 20 26.01 8.98 16.74
C MET A 20 24.48 9.11 16.87
N GLU A 21 23.86 10.21 16.42
CA GLU A 21 22.40 10.38 16.50
C GLU A 21 21.71 10.43 15.13
N ALA A 22 22.44 10.64 14.03
CA ALA A 22 21.83 10.68 12.69
C ALA A 22 21.61 9.28 12.06
N THR A 23 22.04 8.21 12.73
CA THR A 23 22.09 6.85 12.16
C THR A 23 20.93 5.95 12.61
N ASN A 24 20.04 6.40 13.49
CA ASN A 24 18.89 5.59 13.96
C ASN A 24 17.53 6.03 13.37
N LEU A 25 17.53 7.00 12.45
CA LEU A 25 16.34 7.41 11.68
C LEU A 25 16.24 6.70 10.32
N TYR A 26 17.08 5.71 10.06
CA TYR A 26 16.79 4.73 9.03
C TYR A 26 15.66 3.86 9.53
N LEU A 27 14.45 4.13 9.02
CA LEU A 27 13.37 3.17 8.85
C LEU A 27 13.95 1.75 8.82
N GLN A 28 13.84 0.99 9.92
CA GLN A 28 14.20 -0.42 9.92
C GLN A 28 13.25 -1.11 8.95
N TYR A 29 13.68 -1.21 7.69
CA TYR A 29 12.96 -1.88 6.65
C TYR A 29 12.97 -3.37 6.97
N THR A 30 11.80 -3.90 7.35
CA THR A 30 11.61 -5.33 7.45
C THR A 30 11.18 -5.85 6.08
N PRO A 31 12.02 -6.65 5.39
CA PRO A 31 11.62 -7.24 4.11
C PRO A 31 10.34 -8.06 4.30
N ALA A 32 9.43 -7.95 3.34
CA ALA A 32 8.22 -8.75 3.38
C ALA A 32 8.60 -10.24 3.26
N SER A 33 8.19 -11.04 4.24
CA SER A 33 8.25 -12.50 4.16
C SER A 33 6.90 -13.06 3.79
N LEU A 34 6.87 -14.16 3.03
CA LEU A 34 5.66 -14.93 2.78
C LEU A 34 5.24 -15.76 4.01
N SER A 35 6.18 -16.06 4.91
CA SER A 35 5.92 -16.85 6.12
C SER A 35 5.31 -16.02 7.26
N GLU A 36 5.48 -14.69 7.23
CA GLU A 36 5.07 -13.81 8.31
C GLU A 36 4.31 -12.60 7.79
N ILE A 37 3.07 -12.45 8.29
CA ILE A 37 2.25 -11.27 7.99
C ILE A 37 2.82 -10.07 8.74
N SER A 38 3.23 -9.06 7.99
CA SER A 38 3.81 -7.81 8.48
C SER A 38 3.22 -6.60 7.76
N LEU A 39 3.48 -5.40 8.28
CA LEU A 39 3.00 -4.15 7.68
C LEU A 39 3.51 -3.96 6.23
N SER A 40 4.68 -4.52 5.89
CA SER A 40 5.27 -4.49 4.55
C SER A 40 4.38 -5.15 3.48
N TRP A 41 3.44 -6.02 3.85
CA TRP A 41 2.45 -6.58 2.93
C TRP A 41 1.59 -5.50 2.27
N LEU A 42 1.35 -4.37 2.95
CA LEU A 42 0.63 -3.24 2.36
C LEU A 42 1.41 -2.64 1.18
N LEU A 43 2.74 -2.50 1.30
CA LEU A 43 3.58 -1.99 0.21
C LEU A 43 3.74 -2.99 -0.93
N VAL A 44 3.89 -4.29 -0.63
CA VAL A 44 3.92 -5.34 -1.65
C VAL A 44 2.61 -5.36 -2.44
N THR A 45 1.48 -5.25 -1.74
CA THR A 45 0.16 -5.19 -2.38
C THR A 45 0.02 -3.92 -3.21
N ALA A 46 0.43 -2.75 -2.68
CA ALA A 46 0.40 -1.48 -3.39
C ALA A 46 1.22 -1.55 -4.69
N ALA A 47 2.43 -2.09 -4.65
CA ALA A 47 3.26 -2.29 -5.84
C ALA A 47 2.58 -3.22 -6.86
N GLY A 48 2.01 -4.33 -6.40
CA GLY A 48 1.30 -5.29 -7.26
C GLY A 48 0.09 -4.66 -7.96
N VAL A 49 -0.78 -3.99 -7.21
CA VAL A 49 -1.98 -3.36 -7.80
C VAL A 49 -1.63 -2.14 -8.66
N MET A 50 -0.54 -1.42 -8.36
CA MET A 50 -0.02 -0.35 -9.23
C MET A 50 0.43 -0.90 -10.58
N LEU A 51 1.18 -2.00 -10.59
CA LEU A 51 1.60 -2.64 -11.85
C LEU A 51 0.39 -3.11 -12.67
N PHE A 52 -0.62 -3.68 -11.99
CA PHE A 52 -1.86 -4.07 -12.66
C PHE A 52 -2.62 -2.86 -13.22
N SER A 53 -2.68 -1.75 -12.47
CA SER A 53 -3.25 -0.49 -12.94
C SER A 53 -2.54 0.04 -14.19
N LEU A 54 -1.21 0.03 -14.23
CA LEU A 54 -0.45 0.45 -15.41
C LEU A 54 -0.72 -0.45 -16.63
N PHE A 55 -0.88 -1.75 -16.40
CA PHE A 55 -1.29 -2.68 -17.45
C PHE A 55 -2.68 -2.33 -17.99
N GLU A 56 -3.66 -2.05 -17.13
CA GLU A 56 -5.00 -1.61 -17.55
C GLU A 56 -4.97 -0.30 -18.35
N ALA A 57 -4.10 0.65 -17.98
CA ALA A 57 -3.93 1.91 -18.74
C ALA A 57 -3.47 1.66 -20.18
N TRP A 58 -2.52 0.74 -20.37
CA TRP A 58 -2.06 0.34 -21.70
C TRP A 58 -3.16 -0.38 -22.48
N LEU A 59 -3.91 -1.28 -21.84
CA LEU A 59 -5.06 -1.93 -22.47
C LEU A 59 -6.09 -0.90 -22.94
N ALA A 60 -6.48 0.03 -22.08
CA ALA A 60 -7.43 1.10 -22.41
C ALA A 60 -6.92 1.95 -23.59
N THR A 61 -5.63 2.29 -23.60
CA THR A 61 -4.98 3.04 -24.68
C THR A 61 -5.06 2.29 -26.02
N LEU A 62 -4.73 1.00 -26.02
CA LEU A 62 -4.79 0.16 -27.23
C LEU A 62 -6.23 0.00 -27.75
N ILE A 63 -7.22 -0.05 -26.85
CA ILE A 63 -8.64 -0.16 -27.23
C ILE A 63 -9.16 1.15 -27.82
N ILE A 64 -8.91 2.28 -27.15
CA ILE A 64 -9.51 3.58 -27.48
C ILE A 64 -8.75 4.27 -28.61
N TYR A 65 -7.44 4.41 -28.46
CA TYR A 65 -6.58 5.12 -29.42
C TYR A 65 -6.00 4.18 -30.47
N GLY A 66 -5.51 3.01 -30.04
CA GLY A 66 -4.96 1.99 -30.95
C GLY A 66 -6.02 1.28 -31.80
N LYS A 67 -7.31 1.40 -31.45
CA LYS A 67 -8.46 0.80 -32.14
C LYS A 67 -8.28 -0.71 -32.43
N VAL A 68 -7.60 -1.44 -31.54
CA VAL A 68 -7.32 -2.86 -31.71
C VAL A 68 -8.63 -3.66 -31.60
N SER A 69 -9.09 -4.21 -32.74
CA SER A 69 -10.39 -4.88 -32.86
C SER A 69 -10.52 -6.14 -32.00
N PHE A 70 -9.42 -6.87 -31.78
CA PHE A 70 -9.38 -8.05 -30.92
C PHE A 70 -9.68 -7.70 -29.45
N LEU A 71 -9.01 -6.68 -28.91
CA LEU A 71 -9.22 -6.25 -27.51
C LEU A 71 -10.62 -5.69 -27.31
N ARG A 72 -11.20 -5.01 -28.31
CA ARG A 72 -12.58 -4.51 -28.25
C ARG A 72 -13.64 -5.62 -28.18
N LYS A 73 -13.34 -6.83 -28.68
CA LYS A 73 -14.23 -7.99 -28.54
C LYS A 73 -14.20 -8.58 -27.13
N ILE A 74 -13.03 -8.53 -26.48
CA ILE A 74 -12.85 -9.00 -25.10
C ILE A 74 -13.44 -7.99 -24.12
N PHE A 75 -13.01 -6.73 -24.22
CA PHE A 75 -13.46 -5.62 -23.38
C PHE A 75 -14.62 -4.90 -24.05
N ARG A 76 -15.82 -5.45 -23.88
CA ARG A 76 -17.07 -4.92 -24.46
C ARG A 76 -17.42 -3.55 -23.91
N VAL A 77 -16.97 -3.24 -22.69
CA VAL A 77 -17.30 -2.01 -21.97
C VAL A 77 -16.03 -1.31 -21.47
N PRO A 78 -15.26 -0.64 -22.35
CA PRO A 78 -13.94 -0.09 -21.99
C PRO A 78 -13.96 0.99 -20.90
N HIS A 79 -15.10 1.66 -20.68
CA HIS A 79 -15.20 2.65 -19.60
C HIS A 79 -15.08 2.02 -18.20
N ASN A 80 -15.50 0.76 -18.03
CA ASN A 80 -15.31 0.03 -16.78
C ASN A 80 -13.85 -0.36 -16.57
N LEU A 81 -13.07 -0.55 -17.64
CA LEU A 81 -11.63 -0.77 -17.55
C LEU A 81 -10.92 0.48 -17.04
N ILE A 82 -11.31 1.67 -17.53
CA ILE A 82 -10.79 2.95 -17.01
C ILE A 82 -11.18 3.12 -15.53
N ARG A 83 -12.41 2.74 -15.15
CA ARG A 83 -12.84 2.81 -13.75
C ARG A 83 -12.00 1.90 -12.85
N SER A 84 -11.75 0.66 -13.28
CA SER A 84 -10.84 -0.27 -12.60
C SER A 84 -9.45 0.35 -12.40
N HIS A 85 -8.91 0.94 -13.47
CA HIS A 85 -7.57 1.53 -13.47
C HIS A 85 -7.44 2.65 -12.43
N VAL A 86 -8.37 3.60 -12.45
CA VAL A 86 -8.39 4.73 -11.52
C VAL A 86 -8.58 4.25 -10.09
N ASP A 87 -9.46 3.27 -9.88
CA ASP A 87 -9.73 2.74 -8.54
C ASP A 87 -8.50 2.00 -7.98
N TYR A 88 -7.76 1.24 -8.80
CA TYR A 88 -6.46 0.68 -8.40
C TYR A 88 -5.40 1.76 -8.06
N LEU A 89 -5.35 2.88 -8.78
CA LEU A 89 -4.47 3.99 -8.40
C LEU A 89 -4.83 4.55 -7.03
N ILE A 90 -6.13 4.75 -6.77
CA ILE A 90 -6.62 5.23 -5.48
C ILE A 90 -6.23 4.23 -4.37
N MET A 91 -6.49 2.92 -4.58
CA MET A 91 -6.13 1.90 -3.60
C MET A 91 -4.63 1.83 -3.34
N THR A 92 -3.80 2.01 -4.37
CA THR A 92 -2.34 2.12 -4.24
C THR A 92 -1.95 3.26 -3.30
N VAL A 93 -2.48 4.45 -3.56
CA VAL A 93 -2.21 5.64 -2.76
C VAL A 93 -2.68 5.43 -1.31
N LEU A 94 -3.89 4.91 -1.11
CA LEU A 94 -4.43 4.65 0.22
C LEU A 94 -3.60 3.63 1.00
N LEU A 95 -3.08 2.57 0.35
CA LEU A 95 -2.17 1.62 1.00
C LEU A 95 -0.84 2.27 1.40
N CYS A 96 -0.23 3.03 0.50
CA CYS A 96 1.02 3.73 0.79
C CYS A 96 0.83 4.72 1.96
N VAL A 97 -0.23 5.54 1.92
CA VAL A 97 -0.55 6.48 3.00
C VAL A 97 -0.80 5.75 4.31
N SER A 98 -1.58 4.66 4.30
CA SER A 98 -1.85 3.85 5.50
C SER A 98 -0.57 3.27 6.09
N TYR A 99 0.31 2.72 5.24
CA TYR A 99 1.61 2.20 5.66
C TYR A 99 2.45 3.29 6.35
N PHE A 100 2.62 4.44 5.70
CA PHE A 100 3.45 5.52 6.23
C PHE A 100 2.84 6.17 7.48
N LEU A 101 1.53 6.30 7.58
CA LEU A 101 0.86 6.78 8.79
C LEU A 101 1.06 5.81 9.96
N CYS A 102 0.87 4.51 9.72
CA CYS A 102 1.09 3.51 10.76
C CYS A 102 2.53 3.49 11.23
N LEU A 103 3.48 3.63 10.32
CA LEU A 103 4.87 3.72 10.66
C LEU A 103 5.20 5.00 11.44
N HIS A 104 4.76 6.16 10.94
CA HIS A 104 5.05 7.47 11.54
C HIS A 104 4.49 7.61 12.96
N LEU A 105 3.30 7.07 13.20
CA LEU A 105 2.60 7.14 14.48
C LEU A 105 2.82 5.91 15.37
N ALA A 106 3.68 4.97 14.94
CA ALA A 106 3.91 3.69 15.61
C ALA A 106 2.60 2.96 15.96
N ILE A 107 1.69 2.86 14.98
CA ILE A 107 0.41 2.15 15.09
C ILE A 107 0.62 0.70 14.64
N GLU A 108 0.30 -0.23 15.53
CA GLU A 108 0.29 -1.66 15.22
C GLU A 108 -1.09 -2.09 14.72
N ILE A 109 -1.13 -2.61 13.49
CA ILE A 109 -2.36 -3.18 12.91
C ILE A 109 -2.40 -4.69 13.20
N PRO A 110 -3.53 -5.24 13.67
CA PRO A 110 -3.71 -6.68 13.78
C PRO A 110 -3.48 -7.40 12.44
N LYS A 111 -2.78 -8.54 12.46
CA LYS A 111 -2.40 -9.29 11.24
C LYS A 111 -3.59 -9.64 10.34
N TRP A 112 -4.73 -10.01 10.92
CA TRP A 112 -5.94 -10.34 10.16
C TRP A 112 -6.50 -9.14 9.38
N LEU A 113 -6.36 -7.92 9.91
CA LEU A 113 -6.76 -6.68 9.24
C LEU A 113 -5.85 -6.37 8.05
N ILE A 114 -4.55 -6.63 8.17
CA ILE A 114 -3.60 -6.49 7.05
C ILE A 114 -4.03 -7.39 5.89
N VAL A 115 -4.30 -8.67 6.17
CA VAL A 115 -4.75 -9.63 5.14
C VAL A 115 -6.08 -9.21 4.53
N THR A 116 -7.04 -8.81 5.37
CA THR A 116 -8.38 -8.36 4.93
C THR A 116 -8.28 -7.12 4.04
N LEU A 117 -7.43 -6.16 4.42
CA LEU A 117 -7.20 -4.94 3.65
C LEU A 117 -6.54 -5.25 2.30
N CYS A 118 -5.49 -6.08 2.29
CA CYS A 118 -4.83 -6.51 1.05
C CYS A 118 -5.81 -7.21 0.10
N PHE A 119 -6.64 -8.12 0.63
CA PHE A 119 -7.71 -8.77 -0.14
C PHE A 119 -8.67 -7.73 -0.72
N GLY A 120 -9.20 -6.83 0.10
CA GLY A 120 -10.11 -5.78 -0.35
C GLY A 120 -9.53 -4.94 -1.47
N VAL A 121 -8.30 -4.46 -1.32
CA VAL A 121 -7.64 -3.58 -2.30
C VAL A 121 -7.46 -4.26 -3.66
N ILE A 122 -7.23 -5.57 -3.67
CA ILE A 122 -7.14 -6.34 -4.92
C ILE A 122 -8.52 -6.49 -5.55
N TYR A 123 -9.51 -6.97 -4.78
CA TYR A 123 -10.79 -7.41 -5.32
C TYR A 123 -11.79 -6.28 -5.55
N ASN A 124 -11.67 -5.14 -4.87
CA ASN A 124 -12.61 -4.03 -5.01
C ASN A 124 -12.56 -3.44 -6.44
N PRO A 125 -11.42 -2.96 -6.95
CA PRO A 125 -11.35 -2.48 -8.33
C PRO A 125 -11.53 -3.61 -9.36
N PHE A 126 -11.12 -4.85 -9.02
CA PHE A 126 -11.22 -6.01 -9.92
C PHE A 126 -12.65 -6.27 -10.40
N GLY A 127 -13.66 -5.96 -9.59
CA GLY A 127 -15.06 -6.04 -10.02
C GLY A 127 -15.35 -5.21 -11.27
N PHE A 128 -14.72 -4.04 -11.42
CA PHE A 128 -14.84 -3.21 -12.62
C PHE A 128 -14.07 -3.79 -13.81
N PHE A 129 -12.89 -4.37 -13.58
CA PHE A 129 -12.16 -5.09 -14.62
C PHE A 129 -13.02 -6.21 -15.22
N ILE A 130 -13.64 -7.04 -14.37
CA ILE A 130 -14.55 -8.11 -14.82
C ILE A 130 -15.77 -7.54 -15.54
N LYS A 131 -16.36 -6.44 -15.05
CA LYS A 131 -17.46 -5.74 -15.73
C LYS A 131 -17.07 -5.10 -17.07
N ALA A 132 -15.79 -4.84 -17.31
CA ALA A 132 -15.32 -4.37 -18.61
C ALA A 132 -15.36 -5.49 -19.67
N ILE A 133 -15.20 -6.74 -19.25
CA ILE A 133 -15.27 -7.94 -20.09
C ILE A 133 -16.72 -8.43 -20.22
N ASN A 134 -17.38 -8.63 -19.08
CA ASN A 134 -18.76 -9.10 -18.98
C ASN A 134 -19.61 -8.08 -18.18
N PRO A 135 -20.37 -7.19 -18.84
CA PRO A 135 -21.17 -6.18 -18.16
C PRO A 135 -22.21 -6.74 -17.18
N ASP A 136 -22.66 -7.97 -17.39
CA ASP A 136 -23.68 -8.62 -16.54
C ASP A 136 -23.07 -9.27 -15.28
N ALA A 137 -21.74 -9.30 -15.17
CA ALA A 137 -21.06 -9.88 -14.02
C ALA A 137 -21.27 -9.04 -12.75
N GLY A 138 -21.57 -9.70 -11.63
CA GLY A 138 -21.73 -9.03 -10.34
C GLY A 138 -22.89 -8.02 -10.32
N SER A 139 -24.01 -8.35 -10.99
CA SER A 139 -25.25 -7.59 -10.86
C SER A 139 -25.80 -7.75 -9.43
N ALA A 140 -25.97 -6.64 -8.71
CA ALA A 140 -26.53 -6.61 -7.35
C ALA A 140 -28.03 -6.98 -7.31
N GLU A 141 -28.61 -7.31 -8.45
CA GLU A 141 -29.99 -7.74 -8.58
C GLU A 141 -30.18 -9.14 -7.96
N THR A 142 -29.16 -10.00 -8.08
CA THR A 142 -29.16 -11.33 -7.47
C THR A 142 -28.56 -11.32 -6.06
N VAL A 143 -29.03 -12.23 -5.19
CA VAL A 143 -28.47 -12.38 -3.82
C VAL A 143 -26.98 -12.72 -3.89
N PHE A 144 -26.58 -13.61 -4.79
CA PHE A 144 -25.18 -13.98 -5.01
C PHE A 144 -24.34 -12.76 -5.45
N GLY A 145 -24.85 -11.97 -6.40
CA GLY A 145 -24.17 -10.77 -6.85
C GLY A 145 -24.01 -9.72 -5.75
N ARG A 146 -25.01 -9.54 -4.87
CA ARG A 146 -24.88 -8.68 -3.68
C ARG A 146 -23.78 -9.16 -2.74
N VAL A 147 -23.73 -10.46 -2.47
CA VAL A 147 -22.67 -11.03 -1.62
C VAL A 147 -21.29 -10.77 -2.23
N MET A 148 -21.12 -10.98 -3.53
CA MET A 148 -19.83 -10.73 -4.20
C MET A 148 -19.42 -9.26 -4.13
N VAL A 149 -20.36 -8.32 -4.30
CA VAL A 149 -20.10 -6.88 -4.12
C VAL A 149 -19.73 -6.56 -2.67
N CYS A 150 -20.46 -7.10 -1.69
CA CYS A 150 -20.12 -6.89 -0.28
C CYS A 150 -18.72 -7.44 0.06
N LEU A 151 -18.38 -8.62 -0.45
CA LEU A 151 -17.06 -9.23 -0.26
C LEU A 151 -15.92 -8.40 -0.89
N SER A 152 -16.20 -7.58 -1.90
CA SER A 152 -15.20 -6.68 -2.48
C SER A 152 -15.07 -5.38 -1.68
N PHE A 153 -16.17 -4.75 -1.28
CA PHE A 153 -16.17 -3.44 -0.61
C PHE A 153 -15.88 -3.52 0.90
N VAL A 154 -16.54 -4.43 1.63
CA VAL A 154 -16.47 -4.49 3.10
C VAL A 154 -15.02 -4.63 3.60
N PRO A 155 -14.17 -5.50 3.03
CA PRO A 155 -12.78 -5.61 3.48
C PRO A 155 -11.99 -4.31 3.34
N THR A 156 -12.17 -3.55 2.23
CA THR A 156 -11.52 -2.24 2.07
C THR A 156 -12.01 -1.22 3.08
N THR A 157 -13.33 -1.15 3.31
CA THR A 157 -13.92 -0.18 4.24
C THR A 157 -13.49 -0.46 5.68
N VAL A 158 -13.54 -1.73 6.09
CA VAL A 158 -13.10 -2.14 7.43
C VAL A 158 -11.60 -1.91 7.60
N GLY A 159 -10.78 -2.28 6.61
CA GLY A 159 -9.33 -2.13 6.68
C GLY A 159 -8.89 -0.65 6.76
N PHE A 160 -9.27 0.18 5.78
CA PHE A 160 -8.90 1.59 5.79
C PHE A 160 -9.57 2.37 6.93
N GLY A 161 -10.84 2.05 7.23
CA GLY A 161 -11.56 2.66 8.34
C GLY A 161 -10.87 2.41 9.68
N TYR A 162 -10.44 1.17 9.92
CA TYR A 162 -9.67 0.83 11.14
C TYR A 162 -8.39 1.66 11.24
N VAL A 163 -7.61 1.74 10.16
CA VAL A 163 -6.36 2.53 10.16
C VAL A 163 -6.63 3.98 10.51
N MET A 164 -7.63 4.61 9.89
CA MET A 164 -7.94 6.02 10.16
C MET A 164 -8.49 6.25 11.58
N VAL A 165 -9.30 5.33 12.10
CA VAL A 165 -9.75 5.39 13.50
C VAL A 165 -8.56 5.25 14.46
N ALA A 166 -7.60 4.37 14.18
CA ALA A 166 -6.39 4.22 14.98
C ALA A 166 -5.51 5.48 14.92
N VAL A 167 -5.41 6.14 13.75
CA VAL A 167 -4.72 7.43 13.59
C VAL A 167 -5.38 8.50 14.46
N LEU A 168 -6.70 8.63 14.40
CA LEU A 168 -7.44 9.59 15.23
C LEU A 168 -7.25 9.28 16.72
N ALA A 169 -7.35 8.02 17.12
CA ALA A 169 -7.13 7.61 18.50
C ALA A 169 -5.70 7.94 18.97
N LYS A 170 -4.69 7.79 18.12
CA LYS A 170 -3.31 8.13 18.47
C LYS A 170 -3.10 9.64 18.60
N LEU A 171 -3.69 10.44 17.71
CA LEU A 171 -3.50 11.90 17.70
C LEU A 171 -4.33 12.64 18.75
N LEU A 172 -5.52 12.13 19.12
CA LEU A 172 -6.40 12.77 20.09
C LEU A 172 -6.13 12.34 21.54
N ASN A 173 -5.45 11.21 21.74
CA ASN A 173 -5.02 10.74 23.07
C ASN A 173 -3.52 10.96 23.34
N ALA A 174 -2.83 11.69 22.46
CA ALA A 174 -1.45 12.16 22.67
C ALA A 174 -1.44 13.49 23.42
#